data_AF-A0A937WII8-F1
#
_entry.id   AF-A0A937WII8-F1
#
_cell.length_a   1.000
_cell.length_b   1.000
_cell.length_c   1.000
_cell.angle_alpha   90.00
_cell.angle_beta   90.00
_cell.angle_gamma   90.00
#
_symmetry.space_group_name_H-M   'P 1'
#
loop_
_entity.id
_entity.type
_entity.pdbx_description
1 polymer ?
#
loop_
_entity_poly.entity_id
_entity_poly.type
_entity_poly.pdbx_seq_one_letter_code
_entity_poly.pdbx_strand_id
1 'polypeptide(L)'
;MIWQLDLILLIFVVISAIGAIVIKDLLGSVILLGAFSLFMCLLWTEMGAVDVAFTEASVGAGITTVLFVIAVFKTERRAKD
;
A
#
# COMPACT_ATOMS: atom_id res chain seq x y z
N MET A 1 -17.20 12.49 1.14
CA MET A 1 -18.12 11.41 0.79
C MET A 1 -18.72 11.57 -0.61
N ILE A 2 -17.89 11.32 -1.61
CA ILE A 2 -18.15 11.30 -3.04
C ILE A 2 -18.03 9.84 -3.46
N TRP A 3 -19.15 9.13 -3.51
CA TRP A 3 -19.17 7.67 -3.71
C TRP A 3 -18.45 7.19 -4.97
N GLN A 4 -18.41 8.01 -6.03
CA GLN A 4 -17.65 7.68 -7.25
C GLN A 4 -16.15 7.62 -6.98
N LEU A 5 -15.63 8.53 -6.15
CA LEU A 5 -14.23 8.55 -5.76
C LEU A 5 -13.89 7.34 -4.90
N ASP A 6 -14.77 6.98 -3.97
CA ASP A 6 -14.60 5.80 -3.11
C ASP A 6 -14.47 4.52 -3.95
N LEU A 7 -15.37 4.33 -4.92
CA LEU A 7 -15.31 3.17 -5.82
C LEU A 7 -14.03 3.14 -6.65
N ILE A 8 -13.58 4.29 -7.16
CA ILE A 8 -12.35 4.38 -7.94
C ILE A 8 -11.14 4.03 -7.06
N LEU A 9 -11.05 4.60 -5.86
CA LEU A 9 -9.98 4.29 -4.90
C LEU A 9 -9.98 2.81 -4.52
N LEU A 10 -11.17 2.23 -4.28
CA LEU A 10 -11.31 0.83 -3.91
C LEU A 10 -10.86 -0.11 -5.05
N ILE A 11 -11.09 0.25 -6.30
CA ILE A 11 -10.53 -0.47 -7.45
C ILE A 11 -9.00 -0.43 -7.44
N PHE A 12 -8.39 0.73 -7.20
CA PHE A 12 -6.92 0.85 -7.09
C PHE A 12 -6.35 0.06 -5.91
N VAL A 13 -7.06 0.04 -4.76
CA VAL A 13 -6.72 -0.79 -3.59
C VAL A 13 -6.69 -2.27 -3.98
N VAL A 14 -7.72 -2.77 -4.66
CA VAL A 14 -7.78 -4.18 -5.08
C VAL A 14 -6.69 -4.51 -6.09
N ILE A 15 -6.44 -3.65 -7.08
CA ILE A 15 -5.40 -3.86 -8.10
C ILE A 15 -4.00 -3.90 -7.46
N SER A 16 -3.70 -2.95 -6.57
CA SER A 16 -2.41 -2.90 -5.87
C SER A 16 -2.22 -4.11 -4.95
N ALA A 17 -3.26 -4.54 -4.23
CA ALA A 17 -3.22 -5.75 -3.40
C ALA A 17 -2.95 -7.01 -4.22
N ILE A 18 -3.68 -7.23 -5.32
CA ILE A 18 -3.45 -8.38 -6.20
C ILE A 18 -2.04 -8.33 -6.78
N GLY A 19 -1.60 -7.17 -7.26
CA GLY A 19 -0.25 -7.01 -7.80
C GLY A 19 0.84 -7.31 -6.78
N ALA A 20 0.66 -6.87 -5.53
CA ALA A 20 1.62 -7.12 -4.45
C ALA A 20 1.80 -8.61 -4.15
N ILE A 21 0.75 -9.42 -4.32
CA ILE A 21 0.77 -10.87 -4.10
C ILE A 21 1.35 -11.62 -5.31
N VAL A 22 1.08 -11.14 -6.54
CA VAL A 22 1.44 -11.86 -7.77
C VAL A 22 2.89 -11.63 -8.21
N ILE A 23 3.47 -10.46 -7.91
CA ILE A 23 4.82 -10.13 -8.35
C ILE A 23 5.87 -10.92 -7.56
N LYS A 24 6.77 -11.61 -8.28
CA LYS A 24 7.90 -12.34 -7.68
C LYS A 24 9.08 -11.45 -7.26
N ASP A 25 9.16 -10.21 -7.77
CA ASP A 25 10.16 -9.22 -7.33
C ASP A 25 9.70 -8.58 -6.02
N LEU A 26 10.38 -8.87 -4.93
CA LEU A 26 10.01 -8.43 -3.59
C LEU A 26 10.10 -6.91 -3.45
N LEU A 27 11.02 -6.24 -4.15
CA LEU A 27 11.05 -4.77 -4.18
C LEU A 27 9.80 -4.20 -4.86
N GLY A 28 9.40 -4.77 -6.00
CA GLY A 28 8.15 -4.44 -6.68
C GLY A 28 6.91 -4.69 -5.81
N SER A 29 6.87 -5.82 -5.09
CA SER A 29 5.80 -6.12 -4.14
C SER A 29 5.69 -5.06 -3.03
N VAL A 30 6.83 -4.62 -2.47
CA VAL A 30 6.88 -3.56 -1.45
C VAL A 30 6.40 -2.21 -1.97
N ILE A 31 6.75 -1.85 -3.21
CA ILE A 31 6.25 -0.62 -3.84
C ILE A 31 4.73 -0.68 -4.01
N LEU A 32 4.19 -1.83 -4.43
CA LEU A 32 2.74 -2.01 -4.57
C LEU A 32 2.02 -2.01 -3.22
N LEU A 33 2.63 -2.55 -2.17
CA LEU A 33 2.11 -2.45 -0.81
C LEU A 33 2.08 -0.99 -0.31
N GLY A 34 3.11 -0.20 -0.63
CA GLY A 34 3.10 1.24 -0.35
C GLY A 34 1.99 1.99 -1.09
N ALA A 35 1.75 1.65 -2.36
CA ALA A 35 0.65 2.21 -3.14
C ALA A 35 -0.73 1.81 -2.56
N PHE A 36 -0.89 0.56 -2.13
CA PHE A 36 -2.09 0.10 -1.42
C PHE A 36 -2.37 0.97 -0.18
N SER A 37 -1.36 1.15 0.68
CA SER A 37 -1.49 1.98 1.89
C SER A 37 -1.81 3.45 1.57
N LEU A 38 -1.24 4.00 0.50
CA LEU A 38 -1.57 5.35 0.02
C LEU A 38 -3.05 5.47 -0.36
N PHE A 39 -3.58 4.51 -1.14
CA PHE A 39 -4.98 4.55 -1.56
C PHE A 39 -5.93 4.35 -0.37
N MET A 40 -5.59 3.51 0.60
CA MET A 40 -6.34 3.37 1.84
C MET A 40 -6.37 4.67 2.66
N CYS A 41 -5.22 5.35 2.79
CA CYS A 41 -5.15 6.66 3.43
C CYS A 41 -6.08 7.70 2.77
N LEU A 42 -6.07 7.76 1.42
CA LEU A 42 -6.96 8.66 0.68
C LEU A 42 -8.43 8.32 0.91
N LEU A 43 -8.78 7.04 0.93
CA LEU A 43 -10.15 6.57 1.16
C LEU A 43 -10.62 6.92 2.58
N TRP A 44 -9.79 6.72 3.61
CA TRP A 44 -10.12 7.15 4.97
C TRP A 44 -10.24 8.66 5.13
N THR A 45 -9.41 9.42 4.42
CA THR A 45 -9.51 10.89 4.40
C THR A 45 -10.85 11.33 3.80
N GLU A 46 -11.27 10.70 2.70
CA GLU A 46 -12.54 10.93 2.01
C GLU A 46 -13.76 10.70 2.93
N MET A 47 -13.73 9.57 3.65
CA MET A 47 -14.77 9.14 4.59
C MET A 47 -14.81 9.97 5.90
N GLY A 48 -13.94 10.97 6.05
CA GLY A 48 -13.86 11.82 7.23
C GLY A 48 -13.12 11.19 8.42
N ALA A 49 -12.46 10.05 8.24
CA ALA A 49 -11.66 9.36 9.25
C ALA A 49 -10.20 9.82 9.21
N VAL A 50 -9.97 11.11 9.47
CA VAL A 50 -8.66 11.75 9.28
C VAL A 50 -7.58 11.20 10.22
N ASP A 51 -7.95 10.83 11.45
CA ASP A 51 -7.02 10.29 12.45
C ASP A 51 -6.41 8.96 11.96
N VAL A 52 -7.26 8.08 11.42
CA VAL A 52 -6.84 6.79 10.85
C VAL A 52 -6.00 7.01 9.59
N ALA A 53 -6.41 7.96 8.73
CA ALA A 53 -5.65 8.30 7.52
C ALA A 53 -4.22 8.76 7.83
N PHE A 54 -4.02 9.64 8.82
CA PHE A 54 -2.68 10.07 9.21
C PHE A 54 -1.82 8.94 9.76
N THR A 55 -2.42 8.03 10.54
CA THR A 55 -1.70 6.84 11.03
C THR A 55 -1.29 5.94 9.89
N GLU A 56 -2.13 5.74 8.88
CA GLU A 56 -1.80 4.92 7.71
C GLU A 56 -0.72 5.57 6.83
N ALA A 57 -0.82 6.88 6.59
CA ALA A 57 0.19 7.60 5.83
C ALA A 57 1.58 7.49 6.47
N SER A 58 1.63 7.56 7.80
CA SER A 58 2.88 7.49 8.55
C SER A 58 3.40 6.06 8.69
N VAL A 59 2.52 5.10 8.99
CA VAL A 59 2.90 3.72 9.32
C VAL A 59 2.93 2.84 8.08
N GLY A 60 1.83 2.77 7.32
CA GLY A 60 1.68 1.91 6.15
C GLY A 60 2.55 2.39 4.98
N ALA A 61 2.24 3.57 4.46
CA ALA A 61 2.97 4.15 3.32
C ALA A 61 4.37 4.69 3.70
N GLY A 62 4.56 5.08 4.97
CA GLY A 62 5.81 5.62 5.47
C GLY A 62 6.78 4.54 5.97
N ILE A 63 6.73 4.23 7.26
CA ILE A 63 7.77 3.43 7.92
C ILE A 63 7.80 1.97 7.45
N THR A 64 6.64 1.37 7.18
CA THR A 64 6.55 -0.04 6.76
C THR A 64 7.20 -0.26 5.39
N THR A 65 6.98 0.65 4.44
CA THR A 65 7.67 0.62 3.14
C THR A 65 9.19 0.70 3.31
N VAL A 66 9.69 1.61 4.15
CA VAL A 66 11.14 1.73 4.42
C VAL A 66 11.71 0.46 5.04
N LEU A 67 11.02 -0.10 6.05
CA LEU A 67 11.46 -1.32 6.71
C LEU A 67 11.51 -2.51 5.75
N PHE A 68 10.52 -2.66 4.88
CA PHE A 68 10.53 -3.73 3.89
C PHE A 68 11.57 -3.53 2.80
N VAL A 69 11.81 -2.30 2.34
CA VAL A 69 12.93 -2.01 1.41
C VAL A 69 14.26 -2.42 2.04
N ILE A 70 14.49 -2.10 3.31
CA ILE A 70 15.69 -2.52 4.05
C ILE A 70 15.75 -4.04 4.17
N ALA A 71 14.62 -4.70 4.46
CA ALA A 71 14.56 -6.15 4.56
C ALA A 71 14.92 -6.82 3.23
N VAL A 72 14.36 -6.35 2.10
CA VAL A 72 14.68 -6.84 0.75
C VAL A 72 16.15 -6.62 0.43
N PHE A 73 16.70 -5.45 0.79
CA PHE A 73 18.12 -5.14 0.57
C PHE A 73 19.06 -6.04 1.38
N LYS A 74 18.65 -6.46 2.59
CA LYS A 74 19.42 -7.37 3.45
C LYS A 74 19.16 -8.84 3.20
N THR A 75 18.17 -9.19 2.38
CA THR A 75 17.80 -10.57 2.04
C THR A 75 17.85 -10.76 0.53
N GLU A 76 16.91 -11.52 -0.03
CA GLU A 76 16.84 -11.78 -1.45
C GLU A 76 15.77 -10.93 -2.10
N ARG A 77 15.98 -10.59 -3.37
CA ARG A 77 15.05 -9.75 -4.13
C ARG A 77 13.90 -10.54 -4.77
N ARG A 78 14.01 -11.87 -4.85
CA ARG A 78 13.04 -12.70 -5.56
C ARG A 78 12.44 -13.75 -4.63
N ALA A 79 11.13 -13.93 -4.70
CA ALA A 79 10.40 -14.96 -3.98
C ALA A 79 10.87 -16.37 -4.42
N LYS A 80 10.90 -17.33 -3.49
CA LYS A 80 11.51 -18.68 -3.65
C LYS A 80 10.51 -19.82 -3.91
N ASP A 81 9.26 -19.45 -4.14
CA ASP A 81 8.08 -20.26 -4.44
C ASP A 81 7.77 -20.34 -5.95
#